data_AF-A0A395LHU9-F1
#
_entry.id   AF-A0A395LHU9-F1
#
_cell.length_a   1.000
_cell.length_b   1.000
_cell.length_c   1.000
_cell.angle_alpha   90.00
_cell.angle_beta   90.00
_cell.angle_gamma   90.00
#
_symmetry.space_group_name_H-M   'P 1'
#
loop_
_entity.id
_entity.type
_entity.pdbx_description
1 polymer ?
#
loop_
_entity_poly.entity_id
_entity_poly.type
_entity_poly.pdbx_seq_one_letter_code
_entity_poly.pdbx_strand_id
1 'polypeptide(L)'
;MIGVPAWPRWLGLAGLLPQLACLAALVAGPLEWRYAALGIAWGYAALILSFLGGMWWGLAAASLARGDRVSGWVWIAAVAPSLIALATYLPWIFAGEWPGPSLVVLGIALFGSLFVDRALAPISPDWWMWLRIPLSLGLGGATLVIGLLA
;
A
#
# COMPACT_ATOMS: atom_id res chain seq x y z
N MET A 1 15.51 -22.71 -1.24
CA MET A 1 14.88 -21.37 -1.19
C MET A 1 14.90 -20.89 0.25
N ILE A 2 15.51 -19.74 0.52
CA ILE A 2 15.47 -19.14 1.87
C ILE A 2 14.06 -18.57 2.04
N GLY A 3 13.28 -19.11 2.98
CA GLY A 3 11.95 -18.58 3.26
C GLY A 3 12.02 -17.15 3.82
N VAL A 4 10.93 -16.39 3.70
CA VAL A 4 10.82 -15.06 4.32
C VAL A 4 11.19 -15.15 5.81
N PRO A 5 12.10 -14.30 6.34
CA PRO A 5 12.45 -14.31 7.75
C PRO A 5 11.24 -14.01 8.65
N ALA A 6 11.29 -14.46 9.91
CA ALA A 6 10.13 -14.43 10.82
C ALA A 6 9.54 -13.01 11.00
N TRP A 7 10.38 -12.02 11.31
CA TRP A 7 9.91 -10.66 11.57
C TRP A 7 9.27 -9.98 10.35
N PRO A 8 9.90 -9.92 9.16
CA PRO A 8 9.25 -9.42 7.95
C PRO A 8 7.95 -10.14 7.61
N ARG A 9 7.90 -11.47 7.79
CA ARG A 9 6.69 -12.26 7.53
C ARG A 9 5.55 -11.84 8.46
N TRP A 10 5.76 -11.89 9.78
CA TRP A 10 4.70 -11.67 10.74
C TRP A 10 4.24 -10.21 10.76
N LEU A 11 5.16 -9.26 10.76
CA LEU A 11 4.82 -7.85 10.75
C LEU A 11 4.19 -7.44 9.41
N GLY A 12 4.67 -7.99 8.30
CA GLY A 12 4.05 -7.79 6.99
C GLY A 12 2.59 -8.26 6.98
N LEU A 13 2.33 -9.51 7.39
CA LEU A 13 0.98 -10.07 7.41
C LEU A 13 0.06 -9.37 8.41
N ALA A 14 0.58 -8.97 9.58
CA ALA A 14 -0.16 -8.17 10.55
C ALA A 14 -0.61 -6.81 9.98
N GLY A 15 0.14 -6.27 9.02
CA GLY A 15 -0.24 -5.09 8.25
C GLY A 15 -1.53 -5.24 7.42
N LEU A 16 -2.08 -6.45 7.26
CA LEU A 16 -3.39 -6.62 6.61
C LEU A 16 -4.57 -6.41 7.57
N LEU A 17 -4.32 -6.54 8.88
CA LEU A 17 -5.39 -6.56 9.89
C LEU A 17 -6.26 -5.30 9.89
N PRO A 18 -5.71 -4.06 9.81
CA PRO A 18 -6.56 -2.88 9.89
C PRO A 18 -7.56 -2.77 8.73
N GLN A 19 -7.12 -3.10 7.51
CA GLN A 19 -7.97 -3.05 6.33
C GLN A 19 -9.04 -4.15 6.35
N LEU A 20 -8.65 -5.37 6.77
CA LEU A 20 -9.60 -6.47 6.92
C LEU A 20 -10.63 -6.21 8.02
N ALA A 21 -10.22 -5.58 9.13
CA ALA A 21 -11.13 -5.16 10.19
C ALA A 21 -12.13 -4.11 9.70
N CYS A 22 -11.68 -3.13 8.90
CA CYS A 22 -12.57 -2.14 8.31
C CYS A 22 -13.55 -2.76 7.31
N LEU A 23 -13.11 -3.71 6.48
CA LEU A 23 -13.99 -4.47 5.60
C LEU A 23 -15.05 -5.25 6.39
N ALA A 24 -14.64 -5.95 7.45
CA ALA A 24 -15.57 -6.68 8.32
C ALA A 24 -16.57 -5.74 8.99
N ALA A 25 -16.13 -4.57 9.46
CA ALA A 25 -17.01 -3.56 10.04
C ALA A 25 -18.05 -3.02 9.03
N LEU A 26 -17.69 -2.89 7.75
CA LEU A 26 -18.64 -2.45 6.72
C LEU A 26 -19.67 -3.52 6.34
N VAL A 27 -19.28 -4.79 6.37
CA VAL A 27 -20.14 -5.91 5.93
C VAL A 27 -21.04 -6.43 7.05
N ALA A 28 -20.54 -6.43 8.30
CA ALA A 28 -21.21 -7.07 9.43
C ALA A 28 -21.37 -6.15 10.65
N GLY A 29 -20.79 -4.95 10.64
CA GLY A 29 -20.87 -4.00 11.74
C GLY A 29 -22.15 -3.15 11.73
N PRO A 30 -22.46 -2.49 12.85
CA PRO A 30 -23.51 -1.49 12.93
C PRO A 30 -23.30 -0.31 11.97
N LEU A 31 -24.38 0.32 11.53
CA LEU A 31 -24.34 1.42 10.56
C LEU A 31 -23.55 2.63 11.09
N GLU A 32 -23.57 2.88 12.40
CA GLU A 32 -22.80 3.96 13.03
C GLU A 32 -21.27 3.82 12.86
N TRP A 33 -20.76 2.61 12.62
CA TRP A 33 -19.32 2.39 12.41
C TRP A 33 -18.87 2.75 10.99
N ARG A 34 -19.81 2.85 10.04
CA ARG A 34 -19.50 2.94 8.61
C ARG A 34 -18.58 4.10 8.28
N TYR A 35 -18.86 5.30 8.80
CA TYR A 35 -18.03 6.48 8.53
C TYR A 35 -16.60 6.32 9.06
N ALA A 36 -16.46 5.84 10.30
CA ALA A 36 -15.16 5.60 10.90
C ALA A 36 -14.37 4.50 10.15
N ALA A 37 -15.03 3.39 9.80
CA ALA A 37 -14.41 2.30 9.05
C ALA A 37 -13.91 2.76 7.67
N LEU A 38 -14.70 3.57 6.95
CA LEU A 38 -14.30 4.15 5.67
C LEU A 38 -13.11 5.12 5.82
N GLY A 39 -13.12 5.98 6.83
CA GLY A 39 -12.02 6.91 7.08
C GLY A 39 -10.72 6.21 7.47
N ILE A 40 -10.80 5.19 8.33
CA ILE A 40 -9.65 4.37 8.72
C ILE A 40 -9.13 3.58 7.52
N ALA A 41 -10.01 2.96 6.74
CA ALA A 41 -9.64 2.19 5.55
C ALA A 41 -8.88 3.06 4.52
N TRP A 42 -9.34 4.29 4.29
CA TRP A 42 -8.66 5.21 3.40
C TRP A 42 -7.30 5.63 3.98
N GLY A 43 -7.29 6.08 5.25
CA GLY A 43 -6.08 6.59 5.90
C GLY A 43 -4.99 5.52 5.99
N TYR A 44 -5.36 4.30 6.33
CA TYR A 44 -4.41 3.19 6.44
C TYR A 44 -3.84 2.76 5.08
N ALA A 45 -4.69 2.64 4.04
CA ALA A 45 -4.22 2.32 2.69
C ALA A 45 -3.27 3.41 2.16
N ALA A 46 -3.58 4.69 2.38
CA ALA A 46 -2.75 5.82 2.00
C ALA A 46 -1.38 5.82 2.73
N LEU A 47 -1.38 5.53 4.04
CA LEU A 47 -0.16 5.40 4.85
C LEU A 47 0.73 4.26 4.36
N ILE A 48 0.16 3.07 4.13
CA ILE A 48 0.93 1.93 3.64
C ILE A 48 1.49 2.21 2.25
N LEU A 49 0.68 2.76 1.33
CA LEU A 49 1.14 3.11 -0.01
C LEU A 49 2.33 4.09 0.07
N SER A 50 2.21 5.16 0.86
CA SER A 50 3.30 6.13 1.10
C SER A 50 4.55 5.48 1.70
N PHE A 51 4.37 4.55 2.66
CA PHE A 51 5.46 3.75 3.22
C PHE A 51 6.19 2.94 2.14
N LEU A 52 5.49 2.38 1.14
CA LEU A 52 6.14 1.68 0.03
C LEU A 52 7.08 2.58 -0.75
N GLY A 53 6.66 3.83 -1.01
CA GLY A 53 7.51 4.83 -1.65
C GLY A 53 8.81 5.07 -0.88
N GLY A 54 8.71 5.31 0.42
CA GLY A 54 9.88 5.46 1.30
C GLY A 54 10.77 4.22 1.34
N MET A 55 10.17 3.03 1.33
CA MET A 55 10.88 1.76 1.29
C MET A 55 11.67 1.58 -0.02
N TRP A 56 11.08 1.93 -1.17
CA TRP A 56 11.76 1.91 -2.46
C TRP A 56 12.93 2.90 -2.52
N TRP A 57 12.73 4.12 -1.98
CA TRP A 57 13.79 5.11 -1.83
C TRP A 57 14.95 4.58 -0.98
N GLY A 58 14.63 3.92 0.15
CA GLY A 58 15.62 3.33 1.04
C GLY A 58 16.43 2.22 0.38
N LEU A 59 15.79 1.33 -0.37
CA LEU A 59 16.47 0.27 -1.14
C LEU A 59 17.41 0.87 -2.19
N ALA A 60 16.94 1.86 -2.93
CA ALA A 60 17.71 2.60 -3.93
C ALA A 60 18.94 3.27 -3.29
N ALA A 61 18.77 3.99 -2.19
CA ALA A 61 19.85 4.66 -1.48
C ALA A 61 20.89 3.66 -0.92
N ALA A 62 20.42 2.55 -0.35
CA ALA A 62 21.30 1.50 0.16
C ALA A 62 22.10 0.81 -0.95
N SER A 63 21.52 0.63 -2.14
CA SER A 63 22.21 0.08 -3.31
C SER A 63 23.28 1.03 -3.83
N LEU A 64 22.98 2.33 -3.96
CA LEU A 64 23.98 3.35 -4.29
C LEU A 64 25.14 3.36 -3.28
N ALA A 65 24.86 3.25 -1.98
CA ALA A 65 25.89 3.24 -0.94
C ALA A 65 26.85 2.03 -1.04
N ARG A 66 26.42 0.93 -1.67
CA ARG A 66 27.27 -0.23 -1.97
C ARG A 66 28.05 -0.11 -3.28
N GLY A 67 27.86 0.98 -4.03
CA GLY A 67 28.50 1.22 -5.33
C GLY A 67 27.71 0.68 -6.53
N ASP A 68 26.49 0.18 -6.32
CA ASP A 68 25.63 -0.27 -7.41
C ASP A 68 25.09 0.92 -8.22
N ARG A 69 24.73 0.68 -9.49
CA ARG A 69 24.01 1.67 -10.30
C ARG A 69 22.51 1.54 -10.05
N VAL A 70 21.86 2.66 -9.75
CA VAL A 70 20.41 2.75 -9.59
C VAL A 70 19.83 3.67 -10.65
N SER A 71 18.75 3.22 -11.31
CA SER A 71 18.11 4.01 -12.36
C SER A 71 17.30 5.18 -11.79
N GLY A 72 17.32 6.31 -12.50
CA GLY A 72 16.63 7.55 -12.10
C GLY A 72 15.13 7.39 -11.86
N TRP A 73 14.46 6.48 -12.59
CA TRP A 73 13.02 6.27 -12.47
C TRP A 73 12.60 5.77 -11.08
N VAL A 74 13.48 5.09 -10.35
CA VAL A 74 13.18 4.54 -9.02
C VAL A 74 12.87 5.66 -8.03
N TRP A 75 13.59 6.78 -8.11
CA TRP A 75 13.35 7.95 -7.27
C TRP A 75 12.00 8.61 -7.56
N ILE A 76 11.62 8.66 -8.84
CA ILE A 76 10.30 9.17 -9.26
C ILE A 76 9.20 8.24 -8.76
N ALA A 77 9.36 6.94 -8.97
CA ALA A 77 8.42 5.92 -8.50
C ALA A 77 8.29 5.93 -6.98
N ALA A 78 9.36 6.21 -6.23
CA ALA A 78 9.34 6.33 -4.78
C ALA A 78 8.53 7.53 -4.25
N VAL A 79 8.39 8.60 -5.02
CA VAL A 79 7.60 9.78 -4.61
C VAL A 79 6.13 9.64 -4.98
N ALA A 80 5.84 8.94 -6.08
CA ALA A 80 4.47 8.78 -6.59
C ALA A 80 3.45 8.29 -5.54
N PRO A 81 3.75 7.30 -4.67
CA PRO A 81 2.83 6.83 -3.63
C PRO A 81 2.29 7.94 -2.72
N SER A 82 3.16 8.83 -2.22
CA SER A 82 2.75 9.93 -1.34
C SER A 82 1.93 10.98 -2.08
N LEU A 83 2.24 11.23 -3.36
CA LEU A 83 1.47 12.13 -4.20
C LEU A 83 0.09 11.56 -4.54
N ILE A 84 -0.01 10.26 -4.79
CA ILE A 84 -1.29 9.56 -4.99
C ILE A 84 -2.11 9.62 -3.71
N ALA A 85 -1.51 9.32 -2.55
CA ALA A 85 -2.17 9.44 -1.26
C ALA A 85 -2.74 10.86 -1.05
N LEU A 86 -1.92 11.89 -1.26
CA LEU A 86 -2.35 13.29 -1.20
C LEU A 86 -3.48 13.58 -2.19
N ALA A 87 -3.35 13.18 -3.44
CA ALA A 87 -4.37 13.42 -4.46
C ALA A 87 -5.72 12.78 -4.08
N THR A 88 -5.71 11.58 -3.51
CA THR A 88 -6.94 10.89 -3.05
C THR A 88 -7.55 11.50 -1.78
N TYR A 89 -6.83 12.38 -1.08
CA TYR A 89 -7.35 13.15 0.05
C TYR A 89 -8.09 14.42 -0.40
N LEU A 90 -7.65 15.03 -1.51
CA LEU A 90 -8.18 16.31 -1.98
C LEU A 90 -9.71 16.33 -2.21
N PRO A 91 -10.37 15.26 -2.70
CA PRO A 91 -11.83 15.24 -2.81
C PRO A 91 -12.53 15.56 -1.49
N TRP A 92 -12.05 15.05 -0.36
CA TRP A 92 -12.62 15.35 0.95
C TRP A 92 -12.48 16.83 1.32
N ILE A 93 -11.31 17.41 1.06
CA ILE A 93 -11.01 18.83 1.35
C ILE A 93 -11.90 19.79 0.55
N PHE A 94 -12.18 19.44 -0.71
CA PHE A 94 -12.97 20.26 -1.60
C PHE A 94 -14.45 19.84 -1.67
N ALA A 95 -14.95 19.13 -0.66
CA ALA A 95 -16.34 18.67 -0.55
C ALA A 95 -16.84 17.85 -1.76
N GLY A 96 -15.93 17.13 -2.42
CA GLY A 96 -16.23 16.15 -3.45
C GLY A 96 -16.56 14.76 -2.88
N GLU A 97 -16.81 13.81 -3.78
CA GLU A 97 -17.13 12.43 -3.42
C GLU A 97 -15.93 11.71 -2.77
N TRP A 98 -16.13 11.21 -1.55
CA TRP A 98 -15.09 10.56 -0.76
C TRP A 98 -15.72 9.62 0.30
N PRO A 99 -15.08 8.49 0.66
CA PRO A 99 -13.80 7.98 0.16
C PRO A 99 -13.90 6.94 -0.96
N GLY A 100 -15.08 6.58 -1.44
CA GLY A 100 -15.26 5.46 -2.39
C GLY A 100 -14.31 5.50 -3.60
N PRO A 101 -14.37 6.53 -4.46
CA PRO A 101 -13.45 6.66 -5.60
C PRO A 101 -11.97 6.70 -5.18
N SER A 102 -11.66 7.38 -4.07
CA SER A 102 -10.30 7.46 -3.50
C SER A 102 -9.75 6.09 -3.10
N LEU A 103 -10.57 5.25 -2.48
CA LEU A 103 -10.22 3.88 -2.09
C LEU A 103 -10.00 2.98 -3.30
N VAL A 104 -10.80 3.13 -4.36
CA VAL A 104 -10.58 2.40 -5.62
C VAL A 104 -9.22 2.76 -6.22
N VAL A 105 -8.87 4.04 -6.28
CA VAL A 105 -7.55 4.50 -6.75
C VAL A 105 -6.43 3.92 -5.90
N LEU A 106 -6.54 3.98 -4.56
CA LEU A 106 -5.55 3.41 -3.66
C LEU A 106 -5.40 1.89 -3.83
N GLY A 107 -6.50 1.16 -3.98
CA GLY A 107 -6.49 -0.29 -4.22
C GLY A 107 -5.78 -0.64 -5.52
N ILE A 108 -6.06 0.08 -6.61
CA ILE A 108 -5.37 -0.09 -7.89
C ILE A 108 -3.87 0.26 -7.76
N ALA A 109 -3.52 1.34 -7.07
CA ALA A 109 -2.14 1.73 -6.85
C ALA A 109 -1.36 0.68 -6.03
N LEU A 110 -2.00 0.05 -5.04
CA LEU A 110 -1.42 -1.04 -4.27
C LEU A 110 -1.16 -2.28 -5.14
N PHE A 111 -2.03 -2.63 -6.08
CA PHE A 111 -1.71 -3.66 -7.07
C PHE A 111 -0.57 -3.22 -7.99
N GLY A 112 -0.61 -1.97 -8.46
CA GLY A 112 0.42 -1.37 -9.29
C GLY A 112 1.81 -1.38 -8.65
N SER A 113 1.87 -1.32 -7.32
CA SER A 113 3.11 -1.38 -6.54
C SER A 113 3.92 -2.65 -6.82
N LEU A 114 3.27 -3.76 -7.20
CA LEU A 114 3.95 -5.02 -7.51
C LEU A 114 4.83 -4.92 -8.76
N PHE A 115 4.52 -4.04 -9.72
CA PHE A 115 5.38 -3.81 -10.88
C PHE A 115 6.68 -3.13 -10.48
N VAL A 116 6.60 -2.16 -9.57
CA VAL A 116 7.79 -1.48 -9.01
C VAL A 116 8.58 -2.47 -8.16
N ASP A 117 7.91 -3.22 -7.27
CA ASP A 117 8.55 -4.24 -6.43
C ASP A 117 9.29 -5.29 -7.28
N ARG A 118 8.70 -5.71 -8.40
CA ARG A 118 9.31 -6.67 -9.34
C ARG A 118 10.55 -6.11 -10.01
N ALA A 119 10.52 -4.83 -10.39
CA ALA A 119 11.65 -4.14 -11.00
C ALA A 119 12.79 -3.88 -10.00
N LEU A 120 12.48 -3.74 -8.71
CA LEU A 120 13.45 -3.59 -7.62
C LEU A 120 13.97 -4.92 -7.07
N ALA A 121 13.40 -6.06 -7.46
CA ALA A 121 13.82 -7.38 -7.01
C ALA A 121 15.34 -7.64 -7.12
N PRO A 122 16.06 -7.21 -8.18
CA PRO A 122 17.51 -7.44 -8.29
C PRO A 122 18.36 -6.76 -7.20
N ILE A 123 17.85 -5.72 -6.56
CA ILE A 123 18.54 -4.99 -5.48
C ILE A 123 17.90 -5.22 -4.10
N SER A 124 16.99 -6.20 -4.02
CA SER A 124 16.21 -6.55 -2.84
C SER A 124 16.56 -7.97 -2.37
N PRO A 125 16.18 -8.36 -1.13
CA PRO A 125 16.37 -9.74 -0.67
C PRO A 125 15.66 -10.78 -1.56
N ASP A 126 16.20 -11.99 -1.70
CA ASP A 126 15.64 -13.05 -2.56
C ASP A 126 14.18 -13.41 -2.25
N TRP A 127 13.74 -13.20 -1.01
CA TRP A 127 12.37 -13.46 -0.54
C TRP A 127 11.42 -12.28 -0.76
N TRP A 128 11.89 -11.16 -1.33
CA TRP A 128 11.14 -9.91 -1.47
C TRP A 128 9.75 -10.13 -2.08
N MET A 129 9.70 -10.66 -3.30
CA MET A 129 8.42 -10.85 -4.01
C MET A 129 7.50 -11.85 -3.30
N TRP A 130 8.06 -12.85 -2.62
CA TRP A 130 7.28 -13.81 -1.83
C TRP A 130 6.53 -13.14 -0.67
N LEU A 131 7.09 -12.08 -0.11
CA LEU A 131 6.39 -11.26 0.87
C LEU A 131 5.49 -10.24 0.20
N ARG A 132 5.96 -9.51 -0.82
CA ARG A 132 5.21 -8.40 -1.42
C ARG A 132 3.90 -8.83 -2.07
N ILE A 133 3.87 -9.96 -2.78
CA ILE A 133 2.68 -10.45 -3.48
C ILE A 133 1.47 -10.60 -2.55
N PRO A 134 1.51 -11.43 -1.48
CA PRO A 134 0.34 -11.59 -0.62
C PRO A 134 -0.04 -10.29 0.09
N LEU A 135 0.92 -9.43 0.43
CA LEU A 135 0.63 -8.16 1.11
C LEU A 135 -0.08 -7.16 0.20
N SER A 136 0.46 -6.91 -1.00
CA SER A 136 -0.15 -5.98 -1.95
C SER A 136 -1.48 -6.51 -2.48
N LEU A 137 -1.59 -7.84 -2.69
CA LEU A 137 -2.86 -8.44 -3.11
C LEU A 137 -3.93 -8.36 -2.00
N GLY A 138 -3.57 -8.73 -0.77
CA GLY A 138 -4.49 -8.71 0.36
C GLY A 138 -4.95 -7.30 0.70
N LEU A 139 -4.01 -6.36 0.85
CA LEU A 139 -4.32 -4.97 1.19
C LEU A 139 -5.02 -4.25 0.03
N GLY A 140 -4.49 -4.36 -1.19
CA GLY A 140 -5.07 -3.74 -2.38
C GLY A 140 -6.47 -4.28 -2.66
N GLY A 141 -6.66 -5.59 -2.55
CA GLY A 141 -7.97 -6.24 -2.72
C GLY A 141 -8.98 -5.80 -1.67
N ALA A 142 -8.62 -5.83 -0.39
CA ALA A 142 -9.50 -5.35 0.67
C ALA A 142 -9.86 -3.86 0.48
N THR A 143 -8.88 -3.03 0.12
CA THR A 143 -9.09 -1.59 -0.13
C THR A 143 -10.04 -1.35 -1.30
N LEU A 144 -9.88 -2.09 -2.40
CA LEU A 144 -10.74 -1.96 -3.58
C LEU A 144 -12.17 -2.40 -3.26
N VAL A 145 -12.35 -3.52 -2.55
CA VAL A 145 -13.68 -3.96 -2.11
C VAL A 145 -14.34 -2.92 -1.19
N ILE A 146 -13.61 -2.37 -0.22
CA ILE A 146 -14.13 -1.30 0.64
C ILE A 146 -14.54 -0.08 -0.18
N GLY A 147 -13.74 0.33 -1.17
CA GLY A 147 -14.08 1.44 -2.07
C GLY A 147 -15.34 1.21 -2.89
N LEU A 148 -15.58 -0.02 -3.36
CA LEU A 148 -16.80 -0.39 -4.09
C LEU A 148 -18.04 -0.51 -3.19
N LEU A 149 -17.84 -0.73 -1.89
CA LEU A 149 -18.91 -0.82 -0.90
C LEU A 149 -19.24 0.53 -0.26
N ALA A 150 -18.45 1.59 -0.50
CA ALA A 150 -18.51 2.89 0.18
C ALA A 150 -19.75 3.70 -0.17
#